data_AF-A0A3A8MU97-F1
#
_entry.id   AF-A0A3A8MU97-F1
#
_cell.length_a   1.000
_cell.length_b   1.000
_cell.length_c   1.000
_cell.angle_alpha   90.00
_cell.angle_beta   90.00
_cell.angle_gamma   90.00
#
_symmetry.space_group_name_H-M   'P 1'
#
loop_
_entity.id
_entity.type
_entity.pdbx_description
1 polymer ?
#
loop_
_entity_poly.entity_id
_entity_poly.type
_entity_poly.pdbx_seq_one_letter_code
_entity_poly.pdbx_strand_id
1 'polypeptide(L)'
;LDGRADLYAMGVIAYQLLTGRLPFPDEGLTAQLVAHQTRQPPPLRSVHPGVPAAVEAVILRALAKTPEERFPSALALRTALEQSLAVRTPPP
;
A
#
# COMPACT_ATOMS: atom_id res chain seq x y z
N LEU A 1 17.46 11.63 6.08
CA LEU A 1 16.52 10.88 5.23
C LEU A 1 15.97 9.73 6.07
N ASP A 2 14.65 9.65 6.22
CA ASP A 2 13.97 8.51 6.86
C ASP A 2 13.50 7.55 5.74
N GLY A 3 13.79 6.24 5.88
CA GLY A 3 13.41 5.19 4.93
C GLY A 3 11.90 4.99 4.71
N ARG A 4 11.03 5.71 5.45
CA ARG A 4 9.57 5.72 5.25
C ARG A 4 9.13 6.24 3.88
N ALA A 5 9.97 6.97 3.17
CA ALA A 5 9.72 7.32 1.76
C ALA A 5 9.75 6.06 0.87
N ASP A 6 10.74 5.19 1.07
CA ASP A 6 10.84 3.92 0.33
C ASP A 6 9.68 2.98 0.68
N LEU A 7 9.22 2.98 1.94
CA LEU A 7 8.04 2.20 2.35
C LEU A 7 6.77 2.66 1.63
N TYR A 8 6.61 3.96 1.43
CA TYR A 8 5.49 4.50 0.66
C TYR A 8 5.58 4.09 -0.81
N ALA A 9 6.76 4.22 -1.42
CA ALA A 9 6.99 3.77 -2.80
C ALA A 9 6.70 2.28 -2.98
N MET A 10 7.13 1.44 -2.04
CA MET A 10 6.80 0.01 -2.01
C MET A 10 5.28 -0.23 -1.91
N GLY A 11 4.56 0.57 -1.12
CA GLY A 11 3.10 0.54 -1.07
C GLY A 11 2.46 0.86 -2.42
N VAL A 12 2.98 1.86 -3.16
CA VAL A 12 2.49 2.21 -4.50
C VAL A 12 2.73 1.06 -5.49
N ILE A 13 3.92 0.48 -5.47
CA ILE A 13 4.27 -0.67 -6.32
C ILE A 13 3.36 -1.86 -6.01
N ALA A 14 3.19 -2.21 -4.72
CA ALA A 14 2.34 -3.32 -4.31
C ALA A 14 0.87 -3.10 -4.72
N TYR A 15 0.36 -1.87 -4.57
CA TYR A 15 -0.97 -1.49 -5.04
C TYR A 15 -1.12 -1.75 -6.55
N GLN A 16 -0.16 -1.31 -7.35
CA GLN A 16 -0.19 -1.51 -8.79
C GLN A 16 -0.10 -2.97 -9.20
N LEU A 17 0.76 -3.75 -8.55
CA LEU A 17 0.91 -5.18 -8.84
C LEU A 17 -0.36 -5.98 -8.54
N LEU A 18 -1.08 -5.63 -7.46
CA LEU A 18 -2.29 -6.35 -7.05
C LEU A 18 -3.57 -5.89 -7.75
N THR A 19 -3.60 -4.65 -8.24
CA THR A 19 -4.82 -4.07 -8.85
C THR A 19 -4.69 -3.83 -10.35
N GLY A 20 -3.46 -3.89 -10.88
CA GLY A 20 -3.13 -3.48 -12.25
C GLY A 20 -3.21 -1.98 -12.50
N ARG A 21 -3.44 -1.16 -11.46
CA ARG A 21 -3.66 0.30 -11.58
C ARG A 21 -2.84 1.07 -10.57
N LEU A 22 -2.40 2.27 -10.92
CA LEU A 22 -1.80 3.18 -9.93
C LEU A 22 -2.87 3.68 -8.94
N PRO A 23 -2.51 3.97 -7.68
CA PRO A 23 -3.44 4.56 -6.72
C PRO A 23 -3.90 5.96 -7.14
N PHE A 24 -3.05 6.71 -7.86
CA PHE A 24 -3.34 8.04 -8.38
C PHE A 24 -2.89 8.13 -9.84
N PRO A 25 -3.80 7.94 -10.82
CA PRO A 25 -3.48 7.98 -12.24
C PRO A 25 -3.60 9.40 -12.83
N ASP A 26 -3.37 10.44 -12.03
CA ASP A 26 -3.48 11.84 -12.47
C ASP A 26 -2.41 12.16 -13.53
N GLU A 27 -2.79 12.93 -14.56
CA GLU A 27 -1.87 13.37 -15.60
C GLU A 27 -1.09 14.62 -15.17
N GLY A 28 0.23 14.59 -15.40
CA GLY A 28 1.13 15.70 -15.09
C GLY A 28 1.72 15.65 -13.67
N LEU A 29 2.99 16.02 -13.57
CA LEU A 29 3.79 15.88 -12.35
C LEU A 29 3.16 16.59 -11.14
N THR A 30 2.70 17.83 -11.31
CA THR A 30 2.10 18.62 -10.22
C THR A 30 0.84 17.97 -9.66
N ALA A 31 -0.06 17.50 -10.53
CA ALA A 31 -1.30 16.84 -10.11
C ALA A 31 -1.01 15.54 -9.37
N GLN A 32 -0.05 14.76 -9.86
CA GLN A 32 0.40 13.52 -9.22
C GLN A 32 1.03 13.77 -7.84
N LEU A 33 1.88 14.80 -7.71
CA LEU A 33 2.49 15.19 -6.43
C LEU A 33 1.43 15.65 -5.42
N VAL A 34 0.42 16.41 -5.86
CA VAL A 34 -0.69 16.82 -5.00
C VAL A 34 -1.50 15.60 -4.57
N ALA A 35 -1.85 14.69 -5.48
CA ALA A 35 -2.60 13.48 -5.16
C ALA A 35 -1.87 12.59 -4.15
N HIS A 36 -0.56 12.38 -4.32
CA HIS A 36 0.24 11.63 -3.35
C HIS A 36 0.29 12.31 -1.97
N GLN A 37 0.22 13.64 -1.88
CA GLN A 37 0.21 14.36 -0.61
C GLN A 37 -1.15 14.38 0.10
N THR A 38 -2.25 14.56 -0.65
CA THR A 38 -3.54 14.94 -0.05
C THR A 38 -4.65 13.91 -0.21
N ARG A 39 -4.60 13.06 -1.24
CA ARG A 39 -5.72 12.16 -1.58
C ARG A 39 -5.50 10.78 -1.00
N GLN A 40 -6.49 10.22 -0.32
CA GLN A 40 -6.44 8.81 0.09
C GLN A 40 -6.52 7.89 -1.14
N PRO A 41 -5.70 6.83 -1.22
CA PRO A 41 -5.81 5.85 -2.30
C PRO A 41 -7.17 5.12 -2.19
N PRO A 42 -7.78 4.72 -3.32
CA PRO A 42 -8.94 3.84 -3.27
C PRO A 42 -8.60 2.54 -2.53
N PRO A 43 -9.55 1.91 -1.80
CA PRO A 43 -9.33 0.58 -1.26
C PRO A 43 -9.00 -0.41 -2.38
N LEU A 44 -7.98 -1.25 -2.21
CA LEU A 44 -7.56 -2.22 -3.23
C LEU A 44 -8.71 -3.14 -3.64
N ARG A 45 -9.54 -3.57 -2.69
CA ARG A 45 -10.69 -4.46 -2.91
C ARG A 45 -11.83 -3.80 -3.67
N SER A 46 -11.87 -2.47 -3.74
CA SER A 46 -12.78 -1.75 -4.63
C SER A 46 -12.37 -1.86 -6.10
N VAL A 47 -11.09 -2.14 -6.37
CA VAL A 47 -10.51 -2.29 -7.72
C VAL A 47 -10.33 -3.77 -8.09
N HIS A 48 -9.85 -4.59 -7.16
CA HIS A 48 -9.65 -6.02 -7.31
C HIS A 48 -10.19 -6.77 -6.08
N PRO A 49 -11.46 -7.22 -6.11
CA PRO A 49 -12.13 -7.86 -4.97
C PRO A 49 -11.45 -9.13 -4.43
N GLY A 50 -10.61 -9.79 -5.24
CA GLY A 50 -9.86 -10.98 -4.84
C GLY A 50 -8.67 -10.71 -3.89
N VAL A 51 -8.34 -9.43 -3.62
CA VAL A 51 -7.31 -9.08 -2.64
C VAL A 51 -7.82 -9.40 -1.22
N PRO A 52 -7.07 -10.15 -0.40
CA PRO A 52 -7.44 -10.37 1.00
C PRO A 52 -7.50 -9.06 1.78
N ALA A 53 -8.50 -8.92 2.67
CA ALA A 53 -8.66 -7.72 3.50
C ALA A 53 -7.42 -7.41 4.36
N ALA A 54 -6.74 -8.45 4.87
CA ALA A 54 -5.51 -8.28 5.64
C ALA A 54 -4.36 -7.69 4.80
N VAL A 55 -4.24 -8.09 3.54
CA VAL A 55 -3.22 -7.56 2.61
C VAL A 55 -3.53 -6.11 2.24
N GLU A 56 -4.80 -5.80 1.98
CA GLU A 56 -5.26 -4.42 1.74
C GLU A 56 -4.89 -3.50 2.91
N ALA A 57 -5.17 -3.91 4.15
CA ALA A 57 -4.86 -3.11 5.32
C ALA A 57 -3.36 -2.78 5.45
N VAL A 58 -2.49 -3.73 5.14
CA VAL A 58 -1.03 -3.53 5.15
C VAL A 58 -0.61 -2.52 4.09
N ILE A 59 -1.14 -2.64 2.86
CA ILE A 59 -0.77 -1.75 1.76
C ILE A 59 -1.30 -0.34 2.00
N LEU A 60 -2.55 -0.19 2.46
CA LEU A 60 -3.12 1.11 2.79
C LEU A 60 -2.33 1.81 3.91
N ARG A 61 -1.84 1.06 4.91
CA ARG A 61 -0.95 1.61 5.94
C ARG A 61 0.39 2.08 5.37
N ALA A 62 0.99 1.33 4.44
CA ALA A 62 2.21 1.77 3.76
C ALA A 62 2.00 3.07 2.97
N LEU A 63 0.78 3.27 2.45
CA LEU A 63 0.35 4.46 1.71
C LEU A 63 -0.18 5.61 2.58
N ALA A 64 -0.03 5.52 3.91
CA ALA A 64 -0.44 6.59 4.81
C ALA A 64 0.29 7.91 4.48
N LYS A 65 -0.41 9.04 4.59
CA LYS A 65 0.12 10.34 4.19
C LYS A 65 1.14 10.84 5.21
N THR A 66 0.78 10.75 6.49
CA THR A 66 1.66 11.00 7.61
C THR A 66 2.72 9.88 7.68
N PRO A 67 4.02 10.18 7.55
CA PRO A 67 5.07 9.16 7.62
C PRO A 67 4.98 8.31 8.90
N GLU A 68 4.66 8.92 10.03
CA GLU A 68 4.60 8.30 11.35
C GLU A 68 3.58 7.15 11.41
N GLU A 69 2.49 7.25 10.65
CA GLU A 69 1.41 6.24 10.54
C GLU A 69 1.84 5.01 9.71
N ARG A 70 2.89 5.14 8.91
CA ARG A 70 3.45 4.04 8.11
C ARG A 70 4.16 3.01 9.00
N PHE A 71 4.75 2.01 8.37
CA PHE A 71 5.63 1.07 9.08
C PHE A 71 6.93 1.78 9.51
N PRO A 72 7.48 1.42 10.68
CA PRO A 72 8.72 2.02 11.17
C PRO A 72 9.96 1.52 10.41
N SER A 73 9.86 0.42 9.66
CA SER A 73 10.96 -0.15 8.89
C SER A 73 10.47 -1.08 7.79
N ALA A 74 11.34 -1.40 6.83
CA ALA A 74 11.07 -2.39 5.80
C ALA A 74 10.84 -3.80 6.40
N LEU A 75 11.55 -4.11 7.48
CA LEU A 75 11.36 -5.36 8.23
C LEU A 75 9.93 -5.44 8.79
N ALA A 76 9.43 -4.36 9.41
CA ALA A 76 8.07 -4.32 9.95
C ALA A 76 7.00 -4.46 8.86
N LEU A 77 7.20 -3.82 7.69
CA LEU A 77 6.34 -3.99 6.53
C LEU A 77 6.32 -5.44 6.04
N ARG A 78 7.50 -6.07 5.91
CA ARG A 78 7.64 -7.47 5.47
C ARG A 78 6.92 -8.42 6.43
N THR A 79 7.17 -8.30 7.73
CA THR A 79 6.51 -9.15 8.74
C THR A 79 4.99 -9.02 8.68
N ALA A 80 4.47 -7.81 8.53
CA ALA A 80 3.03 -7.59 8.41
C ALA A 80 2.44 -8.21 7.14
N LEU A 81 3.15 -8.12 6.01
CA LEU A 81 2.75 -8.79 4.75
C LEU A 81 2.73 -10.31 4.91
N GLU A 82 3.80 -10.91 5.45
CA GLU A 82 3.88 -12.36 5.69
C GLU A 82 2.73 -12.86 6.58
N GLN A 83 2.45 -12.15 7.67
CA GLN A 83 1.33 -12.46 8.56
C GLN A 83 -0.03 -12.34 7.85
N SER A 84 -0.21 -11.32 7.00
CA SER A 84 -1.45 -11.13 6.25
C SER A 84 -1.72 -12.25 5.22
N LEU A 85 -0.66 -12.91 4.74
CA LEU A 85 -0.75 -14.03 3.80
C LEU A 85 -0.97 -15.37 4.52
N ALA A 86 -0.44 -15.55 5.72
CA ALA A 86 -0.62 -16.75 6.52
C ALA A 86 -2.08 -17.02 6.91
N VAL A 87 -2.93 -15.98 6.92
CA VAL A 87 -4.38 -16.09 7.13
C VAL A 87 -5.10 -16.84 5.98
N ARG A 88 -4.41 -17.14 4.86
CA ARG A 88 -5.00 -17.83 3.70
C ARG A 88 -4.98 -19.36 3.74
N THR A 89 -4.42 -20.02 4.76
CA THR A 89 -4.24 -21.48 4.71
C THR A 89 -4.95 -22.20 5.88
N PRO A 90 -6.14 -22.80 5.68
CA PRO A 90 -6.51 -24.01 6.42
C PRO A 90 -5.58 -25.15 5.96
N PRO A 91 -5.01 -25.98 6.87
CA PRO A 91 -4.23 -27.14 6.46
C PRO A 91 -5.09 -28.15 5.68
N PRO A 92 -4.51 -28.92 4.74
CA PRO A 92 -5.20 -30.05 4.11
C PRO A 92 -5.50 -31.18 5.10
#